data_AF-A0A2V7S8L7-F1
#
_entry.id   AF-A0A2V7S8L7-F1
#
_cell.length_a   1.000
_cell.length_b   1.000
_cell.length_c   1.000
_cell.angle_alpha   90.00
_cell.angle_beta   90.00
_cell.angle_gamma   90.00
#
_symmetry.space_group_name_H-M   'P 1'
#
loop_
_entity.id
_entity.type
_entity.pdbx_description
1 polymer ?
#
loop_
_entity_poly.entity_id
_entity_poly.type
_entity_poly.pdbx_seq_one_letter_code
_entity_poly.pdbx_strand_id
1 'polypeptide(L)'
;MTRATSALTGTVELTTALRALEDLADGDPTEALRETVDTIGRIAQRAAGEVRFDSRRRRDLVRRGAHVLAAIIRRGVESGAFRPHCALWAIQSLPYAIVAGVCARWVFGLPEERSLRAGAAADAALEALCPPVLARR
;
A
#
# COMPACT_ATOMS: atom_id res chain seq x y z
N MET A 1 -16.25 11.37 -30.13
CA MET A 1 -15.71 12.33 -29.13
C MET A 1 -15.66 11.78 -27.69
N THR A 2 -15.68 10.45 -27.48
CA THR A 2 -15.97 9.84 -26.16
C THR A 2 -14.74 9.34 -25.37
N ARG A 3 -13.55 9.32 -25.99
CA ARG A 3 -12.33 8.71 -25.41
C ARG A 3 -11.51 9.66 -24.53
N ALA A 4 -11.59 10.97 -24.77
CA ALA A 4 -10.83 11.98 -24.02
C ALA A 4 -11.45 12.23 -22.64
N THR A 5 -12.78 12.24 -22.55
CA THR A 5 -13.54 12.45 -21.30
C THR A 5 -13.30 11.32 -20.31
N SER A 6 -13.36 10.06 -20.76
CA SER A 6 -13.09 8.88 -19.92
C SER A 6 -11.66 8.86 -19.34
N ALA A 7 -10.66 9.30 -20.12
CA ALA A 7 -9.28 9.37 -19.65
C ALA A 7 -9.04 10.47 -18.61
N LEU A 8 -9.68 11.63 -18.76
CA LEU A 8 -9.63 12.72 -17.79
C LEU A 8 -10.32 12.32 -16.48
N THR A 9 -11.50 11.69 -16.55
CA THR A 9 -12.24 11.19 -15.39
C THR A 9 -11.42 10.15 -14.60
N GLY A 10 -10.80 9.16 -15.27
CA GLY A 10 -9.95 8.17 -14.59
C GLY A 10 -8.69 8.77 -13.94
N THR A 11 -8.19 9.91 -14.47
CA THR A 11 -7.06 10.61 -13.84
C THR A 11 -7.48 11.33 -12.55
N VAL A 12 -8.63 12.01 -12.58
CA VAL A 12 -9.17 12.74 -11.42
C VAL A 12 -9.55 11.77 -10.31
N GLU A 13 -10.24 10.67 -10.65
CA GLU A 13 -10.59 9.58 -9.72
C GLU A 13 -9.36 8.99 -9.02
N LEU A 14 -8.28 8.68 -9.77
CA LEU A 14 -7.05 8.15 -9.21
C LEU A 14 -6.38 9.17 -8.27
N THR A 15 -6.33 10.45 -8.66
CA THR A 15 -5.76 11.48 -7.79
C THR A 15 -6.56 11.69 -6.51
N THR A 16 -7.90 11.62 -6.58
CA THR A 16 -8.77 11.70 -5.40
C THR A 16 -8.59 10.48 -4.51
N ALA A 17 -8.54 9.27 -5.07
CA ALA A 17 -8.29 8.05 -4.32
C ALA A 17 -6.90 8.05 -3.65
N LEU A 18 -5.89 8.59 -4.33
CA LEU A 18 -4.55 8.75 -3.75
C LEU A 18 -4.48 9.81 -2.65
N ARG A 19 -5.32 10.85 -2.71
CA ARG A 19 -5.47 11.83 -1.61
C ARG A 19 -6.20 11.20 -0.42
N ALA A 20 -7.24 10.41 -0.66
CA ALA A 20 -7.97 9.72 0.40
C ALA A 20 -7.07 8.76 1.20
N LEU A 21 -5.99 8.23 0.61
CA LEU A 21 -4.99 7.48 1.37
C LEU A 21 -4.32 8.31 2.47
N GLU A 22 -4.12 9.62 2.24
CA GLU A 22 -3.46 10.51 3.21
C GLU A 22 -4.36 10.72 4.44
N ASP A 23 -5.68 10.72 4.26
CA ASP A 23 -6.68 10.83 5.34
C ASP A 23 -6.77 9.54 6.19
N LEU A 24 -6.36 8.38 5.66
CA LEU A 24 -6.36 7.08 6.35
C LEU A 24 -5.20 6.92 7.35
N ALA A 25 -4.29 7.88 7.43
CA ALA A 25 -3.13 7.79 8.31
C ALA A 25 -3.47 8.03 9.80
N ASP A 26 -4.66 8.54 10.08
CA ASP A 26 -5.18 8.79 11.42
C ASP A 26 -5.88 7.54 12.01
N GLY A 27 -6.04 7.46 13.34
CA GLY A 27 -6.71 6.31 14.01
C GLY A 27 -5.78 5.15 14.38
N ASP A 28 -6.28 4.00 14.80
CA ASP A 28 -5.42 2.90 15.27
C ASP A 28 -4.36 2.49 14.20
N PRO A 29 -3.05 2.40 14.53
CA PRO A 29 -2.02 2.10 13.53
C PRO A 29 -2.22 0.75 12.81
N THR A 30 -2.79 -0.26 13.47
CA THR A 30 -3.03 -1.58 12.89
C THR A 30 -4.18 -1.53 11.90
N GLU A 31 -5.29 -0.90 12.28
CA GLU A 31 -6.44 -0.67 11.39
C GLU A 31 -6.06 0.20 10.21
N ALA A 32 -5.37 1.32 10.44
CA ALA A 32 -4.90 2.23 9.41
C ALA A 32 -3.98 1.51 8.40
N LEU A 33 -3.07 0.65 8.87
CA LEU A 33 -2.20 -0.15 8.00
C LEU A 33 -3.04 -1.08 7.11
N ARG A 34 -3.95 -1.86 7.71
CA ARG A 34 -4.81 -2.79 6.96
C ARG A 34 -5.65 -2.06 5.92
N GLU A 35 -6.33 -1.00 6.32
CA GLU A 35 -7.20 -0.23 5.43
C GLU A 35 -6.43 0.43 4.30
N THR A 36 -5.24 0.97 4.59
CA THR A 36 -4.36 1.56 3.58
C THR A 36 -3.92 0.51 2.56
N VAL A 37 -3.47 -0.67 3.01
CA VAL A 37 -3.06 -1.77 2.14
C VAL A 37 -4.20 -2.25 1.25
N ASP A 38 -5.39 -2.40 1.82
CA ASP A 38 -6.58 -2.83 1.08
C ASP A 38 -7.03 -1.79 0.05
N THR A 39 -6.95 -0.51 0.41
CA THR A 39 -7.25 0.61 -0.48
C THR A 39 -6.25 0.69 -1.64
N ILE A 40 -4.95 0.49 -1.39
CA ILE A 40 -3.92 0.41 -2.44
C ILE A 40 -4.24 -0.72 -3.42
N GLY A 41 -4.62 -1.90 -2.92
CA GLY A 41 -5.01 -3.04 -3.76
C GLY A 41 -6.22 -2.72 -4.65
N ARG A 42 -7.27 -2.09 -4.09
CA ARG A 42 -8.45 -1.66 -4.83
C ARG A 42 -8.13 -0.62 -5.90
N ILE A 43 -7.27 0.35 -5.60
CA ILE A 43 -6.81 1.35 -6.56
C ILE A 43 -6.04 0.67 -7.70
N ALA A 44 -5.11 -0.23 -7.40
CA ALA A 44 -4.32 -0.95 -8.39
C ALA A 44 -5.21 -1.78 -9.34
N GLN A 45 -6.20 -2.49 -8.78
CA GLN A 45 -7.15 -3.29 -9.54
C GLN A 45 -8.00 -2.41 -10.48
N ARG A 46 -8.55 -1.30 -9.97
CA ARG A 46 -9.35 -0.36 -10.78
C ARG A 46 -8.50 0.22 -11.91
N ALA A 47 -7.28 0.65 -11.59
CA ALA A 47 -6.41 1.29 -12.55
C ALA A 47 -5.95 0.32 -13.66
N ALA A 48 -5.76 -0.97 -13.36
CA ALA A 48 -5.46 -1.98 -14.37
C ALA A 48 -6.62 -2.26 -15.34
N GLY A 49 -7.87 -1.97 -14.95
CA GLY A 49 -9.02 -1.99 -15.85
C GLY A 49 -9.06 -0.82 -16.85
N GLU A 50 -8.25 0.22 -16.64
CA GLU A 50 -8.15 1.37 -17.53
C GLU A 50 -7.03 1.16 -18.58
N VAL A 51 -7.34 1.45 -19.84
CA VAL A 51 -6.43 1.31 -21.02
C VAL A 51 -5.13 2.17 -20.91
N ARG A 52 -4.94 2.93 -19.83
CA ARG A 52 -3.85 3.90 -19.64
C ARG A 52 -3.21 3.88 -18.25
N PHE A 53 -3.04 2.71 -17.63
CA PHE A 53 -2.19 2.62 -16.44
C PHE A 53 -0.71 2.72 -16.81
N ASP A 54 -0.31 3.92 -17.22
CA ASP A 54 1.04 4.21 -17.68
C ASP A 54 2.07 4.14 -16.55
N SER A 55 3.34 4.15 -16.93
CA SER A 55 4.48 4.08 -15.99
C SER A 55 4.50 5.22 -14.97
N ARG A 56 3.87 6.37 -15.25
CA ARG A 56 3.81 7.51 -14.33
C ARG A 56 2.78 7.24 -13.23
N ARG A 57 1.57 6.82 -13.59
CA ARG A 57 0.53 6.47 -12.61
C ARG A 57 0.95 5.32 -11.70
N ARG A 58 1.64 4.32 -12.24
CA ARG A 58 2.25 3.22 -11.46
C ARG A 58 3.24 3.76 -10.42
N ARG A 59 4.13 4.66 -10.84
CA ARG A 59 5.14 5.27 -9.97
C ARG A 59 4.49 6.14 -8.88
N ASP A 60 3.44 6.88 -9.21
CA ASP A 60 2.72 7.71 -8.26
C ASP A 60 2.00 6.86 -7.21
N LEU A 61 1.33 5.77 -7.61
CA LEU A 61 0.71 4.83 -6.68
C LEU A 61 1.75 4.24 -5.72
N VAL A 62 2.87 3.75 -6.26
CA VAL A 62 3.95 3.17 -5.44
C VAL A 62 4.50 4.20 -4.46
N ARG A 63 4.83 5.40 -4.94
CA ARG A 63 5.46 6.44 -4.13
C ARG A 63 4.53 6.97 -3.03
N ARG A 64 3.28 7.28 -3.38
CA ARG A 64 2.31 7.83 -2.40
C ARG A 64 1.84 6.77 -1.42
N GLY A 65 1.52 5.56 -1.90
CA GLY A 65 1.16 4.44 -1.03
C GLY A 65 2.29 4.12 -0.04
N ALA A 66 3.54 4.08 -0.50
CA ALA A 66 4.68 3.87 0.38
C ALA A 66 4.88 5.03 1.37
N HIS A 67 4.62 6.27 0.98
CA HIS A 67 4.74 7.42 1.87
C HIS A 67 3.71 7.37 3.01
N VAL A 68 2.44 7.07 2.71
CA VAL A 68 1.38 6.93 3.71
C VAL A 68 1.68 5.76 4.66
N LEU A 69 2.05 4.60 4.12
CA LEU A 69 2.45 3.45 4.93
C LEU A 69 3.65 3.76 5.83
N ALA A 70 4.65 4.51 5.34
CA ALA A 70 5.79 4.93 6.15
C ALA A 70 5.37 5.83 7.32
N ALA A 71 4.38 6.72 7.11
CA ALA A 71 3.84 7.57 8.16
C ALA A 71 3.10 6.76 9.22
N ILE A 72 2.24 5.82 8.81
CA ILE A 72 1.51 4.91 9.71
C ILE A 72 2.50 4.06 10.53
N ILE A 73 3.49 3.47 9.87
CA ILE A 73 4.50 2.63 10.54
C ILE A 73 5.31 3.46 11.53
N ARG A 74 5.79 4.65 11.13
CA ARG A 74 6.53 5.54 12.03
C ARG A 74 5.72 5.86 13.27
N ARG A 75 4.46 6.27 13.08
CA ARG A 75 3.55 6.61 14.18
C ARG A 75 3.28 5.41 15.09
N GLY A 76 3.07 4.22 14.52
CA GLY A 76 2.89 2.99 15.29
C GLY A 76 4.14 2.60 16.08
N VAL A 77 5.34 2.87 15.56
CA VAL A 77 6.60 2.69 16.29
C VAL A 77 6.72 3.72 17.42
N GLU A 78 6.43 5.00 17.15
CA GLU A 78 6.48 6.09 18.13
C GLU A 78 5.48 5.89 19.29
N SER A 79 4.29 5.36 19.00
CA SER A 79 3.29 5.03 20.03
C SER A 79 3.54 3.70 20.75
N GLY A 80 4.50 2.90 20.27
CA GLY A 80 4.82 1.58 20.80
C GLY A 80 3.83 0.47 20.40
N ALA A 81 2.86 0.77 19.53
CA ALA A 81 1.95 -0.22 18.93
C ALA A 81 2.69 -1.21 18.04
N PHE A 82 3.76 -0.76 17.36
CA PHE A 82 4.67 -1.58 16.57
C PHE A 82 6.03 -1.68 17.24
N ARG A 83 6.62 -2.88 17.23
CA ARG A 83 7.94 -3.18 17.81
C ARG A 83 8.79 -4.00 16.84
N PRO A 84 9.11 -3.46 15.65
CA PRO A 84 9.95 -4.16 14.68
C PRO A 84 11.35 -4.35 15.25
N HIS A 85 12.03 -5.43 14.83
CA HIS A 85 13.43 -5.65 15.16
C HIS A 85 14.35 -4.50 14.69
N CYS A 86 14.00 -3.84 13.58
CA CYS A 86 14.71 -2.69 13.03
C CYS A 86 13.71 -1.63 12.55
N ALA A 87 13.53 -0.56 13.35
CA ALA A 87 12.61 0.54 13.02
C ALA A 87 13.00 1.26 11.72
N LEU A 88 14.30 1.46 11.47
CA LEU A 88 14.77 2.13 10.26
C LEU A 88 14.35 1.38 8.99
N TRP A 89 14.57 0.07 8.98
CA TRP A 89 14.14 -0.79 7.87
C TRP A 89 12.62 -0.81 7.72
N ALA A 90 11.89 -0.94 8.83
CA ALA A 90 10.43 -0.97 8.82
C ALA A 90 9.82 0.34 8.28
N ILE A 91 10.42 1.49 8.56
CA ILE A 91 9.92 2.78 8.06
C ILE A 91 10.34 3.04 6.62
N GLN A 92 11.55 2.63 6.21
CA GLN A 92 12.11 3.01 4.91
C GLN A 92 11.85 1.98 3.79
N SER A 93 11.85 0.69 4.12
CA SER A 93 11.88 -0.39 3.12
C SER A 93 10.58 -1.17 3.05
N LEU A 94 9.98 -1.50 4.21
CA LEU A 94 8.75 -2.28 4.28
C LEU A 94 7.57 -1.66 3.49
N PRO A 95 7.32 -0.34 3.52
CA PRO A 95 6.26 0.28 2.73
C PRO A 95 6.34 -0.06 1.24
N TYR A 96 7.54 0.01 0.66
CA TYR A 96 7.75 -0.28 -0.76
C TYR A 96 7.56 -1.77 -1.06
N ALA A 97 8.00 -2.66 -0.17
CA ALA A 97 7.79 -4.09 -0.31
C ALA A 97 6.30 -4.46 -0.29
N ILE A 98 5.53 -3.86 0.63
CA ILE A 98 4.07 -4.04 0.70
C ILE A 98 3.41 -3.60 -0.60
N VAL A 99 3.67 -2.36 -1.04
CA VAL A 99 3.02 -1.83 -2.25
C VAL A 99 3.40 -2.64 -3.48
N ALA A 100 4.66 -3.06 -3.61
CA ALA A 100 5.11 -3.90 -4.72
C ALA A 100 4.41 -5.26 -4.72
N GLY A 101 4.27 -5.91 -3.55
CA GLY A 101 3.61 -7.21 -3.43
C GLY A 101 2.12 -7.16 -3.72
N VAL A 102 1.42 -6.16 -3.19
CA VAL A 102 -0.03 -5.96 -3.40
C VAL A 102 -0.33 -5.58 -4.85
N CYS A 103 0.52 -4.75 -5.45
CA CYS A 103 0.34 -4.30 -6.82
C CYS A 103 0.86 -5.30 -7.86
N ALA A 104 1.52 -6.39 -7.45
CA ALA A 104 2.33 -7.24 -8.32
C ALA A 104 1.59 -7.69 -9.59
N ARG A 105 0.36 -8.21 -9.40
CA ARG A 105 -0.54 -8.65 -10.46
C ARG A 105 -0.84 -7.56 -11.48
N TRP A 106 -1.24 -6.40 -10.97
CA TRP A 106 -1.88 -5.34 -11.74
C TRP A 106 -0.88 -4.35 -12.35
N VAL A 107 0.25 -4.13 -11.68
CA VAL A 107 1.33 -3.22 -12.12
C VAL A 107 2.32 -3.93 -13.04
N PHE A 108 2.62 -5.21 -12.78
CA PHE A 108 3.63 -5.98 -13.51
C PHE A 108 3.05 -7.10 -14.37
N GLY A 109 1.72 -7.28 -14.40
CA GLY A 109 1.08 -8.35 -15.18
C GLY A 109 1.41 -9.75 -14.67
N LEU A 110 1.76 -9.86 -13.38
CA LEU A 110 2.15 -11.14 -12.79
C LEU A 110 0.91 -12.04 -12.57
N PRO A 111 1.09 -13.37 -12.61
CA PRO A 111 0.05 -14.32 -12.23
C PRO A 111 -0.46 -14.08 -10.81
N GLU A 112 -1.70 -14.50 -10.52
CA GLU A 112 -2.29 -14.36 -9.18
C GLU A 112 -1.46 -15.09 -8.12
N GLU A 113 -0.88 -16.25 -8.46
CA GLU A 113 -0.05 -17.07 -7.58
C GLU A 113 1.25 -16.37 -7.15
N ARG A 114 1.67 -15.35 -7.90
CA ARG A 114 2.87 -14.56 -7.62
C ARG A 114 2.56 -13.19 -7.00
N SER A 115 1.30 -12.96 -6.62
CA SER A 115 0.82 -11.70 -6.09
C SER A 115 0.27 -11.89 -4.69
N LEU A 116 0.59 -10.96 -3.79
CA LEU A 116 0.02 -11.01 -2.44
C LEU A 116 -1.38 -10.43 -2.46
N ARG A 117 -2.35 -11.15 -1.89
CA ARG A 117 -3.64 -10.56 -1.54
C ARG A 117 -3.40 -9.44 -0.52
N ALA A 118 -4.17 -8.36 -0.62
CA ALA A 118 -3.98 -7.19 0.24
C ALA A 118 -4.03 -7.55 1.74
N GLY A 119 -5.01 -8.35 2.16
CA GLY A 119 -5.07 -8.88 3.53
C GLY A 119 -3.82 -9.67 3.93
N ALA A 120 -3.35 -10.58 3.07
CA ALA A 120 -2.13 -11.35 3.34
C ALA A 120 -0.86 -10.48 3.42
N ALA A 121 -0.77 -9.44 2.60
CA ALA A 121 0.32 -8.47 2.66
C ALA A 121 0.26 -7.64 3.95
N ALA A 122 -0.94 -7.25 4.40
CA ALA A 122 -1.14 -6.53 5.65
C ALA A 122 -0.79 -7.40 6.86
N ASP A 123 -1.24 -8.66 6.89
CA ASP A 123 -0.93 -9.58 7.99
C ASP A 123 0.56 -9.90 8.05
N ALA A 124 1.21 -10.16 6.90
CA ALA A 124 2.67 -10.35 6.85
C ALA A 124 3.44 -9.10 7.30
N ALA A 125 2.95 -7.90 6.97
CA ALA A 125 3.53 -6.65 7.46
C ALA A 125 3.37 -6.52 8.98
N LEU A 126 2.21 -6.87 9.53
CA LEU A 126 1.97 -6.87 10.97
C LEU A 126 2.86 -7.87 11.70
N GLU A 127 3.09 -9.06 11.15
CA GLU A 127 4.07 -10.01 11.70
C GLU A 127 5.49 -9.44 11.73
N ALA A 128 5.89 -8.70 10.69
CA ALA A 128 7.20 -8.05 10.65
C ALA A 128 7.32 -6.86 11.64
N LEU A 129 6.21 -6.15 11.87
CA LEU A 129 6.11 -5.00 12.78
C LEU A 129 5.93 -5.41 14.24
N CYS A 130 5.30 -6.55 14.47
CA CYS A 130 4.98 -7.11 15.78
C CYS A 130 5.41 -8.59 15.80
N PRO A 131 6.73 -8.86 15.74
CA PRO A 131 7.20 -10.22 15.75
C PRO A 131 6.73 -10.93 17.01
N PRO A 132 6.25 -12.18 16.91
CA PRO A 132 5.90 -12.95 18.09
C PRO A 132 7.12 -13.00 19.00
N VAL A 133 6.90 -12.84 20.31
CA VAL A 133 7.96 -12.99 21.30
C VAL A 133 8.50 -14.41 21.14
N LEU A 134 9.62 -14.54 20.44
CA LEU A 134 10.36 -15.78 20.41
C LEU A 134 10.78 -16.02 21.84
N ALA A 135 10.13 -16.98 22.50
CA ALA A 135 10.70 -17.64 23.66
C ALA A 135 12.07 -18.11 23.21
N ARG A 136 13.11 -17.38 23.64
CA ARG A 136 14.51 -17.67 23.32
C ARG A 136 14.74 -19.16 23.61
N ARG A 137 15.04 -19.92 22.56
CA ARG A 137 15.68 -21.23 22.71
C ARG A 137 17.14 -21.03 23.08
#